data_AF-A0A7J0BQJ7-F1
#
_entry.id   AF-A0A7J0BQJ7-F1
#
_cell.length_a   1.000
_cell.length_b   1.000
_cell.length_c   1.000
_cell.angle_alpha   90.00
_cell.angle_beta   90.00
_cell.angle_gamma   90.00
#
_symmetry.space_group_name_H-M   'P 1'
#
loop_
_entity.id
_entity.type
_entity.pdbx_description
1 polymer ?
#
loop_
_entity_poly.entity_id
_entity_poly.type
_entity_poly.pdbx_seq_one_letter_code
_entity_poly.pdbx_strand_id
1 'polypeptide(L)'
;MPPLADHLASSLARTGKEYREVHEWIDHEELKYERHDFSKVLETAAMFREQYGDEAAQEYVNHLVEDLRARFSKYVAQHEQNMQDCIRYFAG
;
A
#
# COMPACT_ATOMS: atom_id res chain seq x y z
N MET A 1 3.51 5.33 0.47
CA MET A 1 3.63 3.97 1.00
C MET A 1 3.91 4.13 2.47
N PRO A 2 3.00 3.66 3.34
CA PRO A 2 3.30 3.51 4.75
C PRO A 2 4.61 2.72 4.94
N PRO A 3 5.36 2.94 6.02
CA PRO A 3 6.47 2.08 6.39
C PRO A 3 5.98 0.67 6.74
N LEU A 4 6.85 -0.33 6.62
CA LEU A 4 6.55 -1.73 6.95
C LEU A 4 5.86 -1.87 8.32
N ALA A 5 6.34 -1.18 9.34
CA ALA A 5 5.76 -1.21 10.69
C ALA A 5 4.26 -0.85 10.71
N ASP A 6 3.83 0.11 9.89
CA ASP A 6 2.44 0.54 9.81
C ASP A 6 1.57 -0.52 9.11
N HIS A 7 2.10 -1.18 8.08
CA HIS A 7 1.43 -2.31 7.43
C HIS A 7 1.24 -3.49 8.39
N LEU A 8 2.29 -3.86 9.14
CA LEU A 8 2.21 -4.95 10.12
C LEU A 8 1.21 -4.66 11.22
N ALA A 9 1.20 -3.43 11.75
CA ALA A 9 0.23 -3.01 12.75
C ALA A 9 -1.21 -3.07 12.22
N SER A 10 -1.42 -2.63 10.98
CA SER A 10 -2.73 -2.65 10.33
C SER A 10 -3.20 -4.07 10.04
N SER A 11 -2.30 -4.96 9.60
CA SER A 11 -2.59 -6.38 9.38
C SER A 11 -2.96 -7.09 10.68
N LEU A 12 -2.19 -6.85 11.75
CA LEU A 12 -2.44 -7.40 13.08
C LEU A 12 -3.80 -6.96 13.62
N ALA A 13 -4.16 -5.69 13.43
CA ALA A 13 -5.46 -5.16 13.86
C ALA A 13 -6.65 -5.77 13.10
N ARG A 14 -6.48 -6.10 11.81
CA ARG A 14 -7.55 -6.72 10.98
C ARG A 14 -7.70 -8.22 11.21
N THR A 15 -6.58 -8.93 11.28
CA THR A 15 -6.55 -10.40 11.13
C THR A 15 -6.09 -11.12 12.41
N GLY A 16 -5.50 -10.39 13.36
CA GLY A 16 -4.81 -10.99 14.51
C GLY A 16 -3.44 -11.59 14.18
N LYS A 17 -2.93 -11.39 12.96
CA LYS A 17 -1.59 -11.82 12.51
C LYS A 17 -0.89 -10.68 11.76
N GLU A 18 0.43 -10.64 11.82
CA GLU A 18 1.19 -9.58 11.14
C GLU A 18 1.32 -9.80 9.62
N TYR A 19 1.20 -11.05 9.14
CA TYR A 19 1.52 -11.41 7.73
C TYR A 19 2.85 -10.84 7.24
N ARG A 20 3.85 -10.87 8.12
CA ARG A 20 5.15 -10.24 7.90
C ARG A 20 5.82 -10.68 6.61
N GLU A 21 5.77 -11.97 6.30
CA GLU A 21 6.38 -12.52 5.09
C GLU A 21 5.76 -11.92 3.82
N VAL A 22 4.46 -11.64 3.83
CA VAL A 22 3.75 -11.00 2.71
C VAL A 22 4.23 -9.56 2.54
N HIS A 23 4.26 -8.79 3.64
CA HIS A 23 4.64 -7.39 3.62
C HIS A 23 6.12 -7.19 3.28
N GLU A 24 7.02 -7.98 3.85
CA GLU A 24 8.45 -7.93 3.53
C GLU A 24 8.72 -8.38 2.07
N TRP A 25 7.97 -9.36 1.56
CA TRP A 25 8.07 -9.76 0.17
C TRP A 25 7.65 -8.62 -0.76
N ILE A 26 6.47 -8.03 -0.59
CA ILE A 26 5.99 -7.02 -1.53
C ILE A 26 6.84 -5.74 -1.50
N ASP A 27 7.37 -5.36 -0.32
CA ASP A 27 8.20 -4.16 -0.12
C ASP A 27 9.69 -4.33 -0.45
N HIS A 28 10.10 -5.45 -1.03
CA HIS A 28 11.49 -5.69 -1.40
C HIS A 28 12.06 -4.57 -2.27
N GLU A 29 13.15 -3.92 -1.82
CA GLU A 29 13.67 -2.67 -2.37
C GLU A 29 13.89 -2.71 -3.90
N GLU A 30 14.54 -3.77 -4.39
CA GLU A 30 14.87 -3.90 -5.82
C GLU A 30 13.70 -4.31 -6.70
N LEU A 31 12.70 -5.00 -6.13
CA LEU A 31 11.59 -5.61 -6.87
C LEU A 31 10.26 -4.92 -6.58
N LYS A 32 10.29 -3.83 -5.80
CA LYS A 32 9.11 -3.13 -5.32
C LYS A 32 8.17 -2.78 -6.46
N TYR A 33 8.68 -2.15 -7.52
CA TYR A 33 7.84 -1.76 -8.67
C TYR A 33 7.17 -2.94 -9.36
N GLU A 34 7.88 -4.06 -9.53
CA GLU A 34 7.31 -5.26 -10.13
C GLU A 34 6.25 -5.89 -9.23
N ARG A 35 6.52 -5.99 -7.92
CA ARG A 35 5.61 -6.62 -6.95
C ARG A 35 4.35 -5.79 -6.67
N HIS A 36 4.41 -4.50 -6.99
CA HIS A 36 3.28 -3.56 -6.95
C HIS A 36 2.54 -3.39 -8.28
N ASP A 37 2.88 -4.18 -9.31
CA ASP A 37 2.19 -4.13 -10.59
C ASP A 37 0.79 -4.73 -10.49
N PHE A 38 -0.23 -3.86 -10.49
CA PHE A 38 -1.63 -4.25 -10.42
C PHE A 38 -2.08 -5.15 -11.58
N SER A 39 -1.39 -5.13 -12.73
CA SER A 39 -1.71 -6.04 -13.84
C SER A 39 -1.41 -7.50 -13.49
N LYS A 40 -0.51 -7.75 -12.53
CA LYS A 40 -0.12 -9.07 -12.03
C LYS A 40 -0.84 -9.47 -10.74
N VAL A 41 -1.79 -8.67 -10.25
CA VAL A 41 -2.39 -8.86 -8.91
C VAL A 41 -3.04 -10.24 -8.74
N LEU A 42 -3.69 -10.77 -9.78
CA LEU A 42 -4.35 -12.07 -9.74
C LEU A 42 -3.35 -13.22 -9.66
N GLU A 43 -2.25 -13.13 -10.41
CA GLU A 43 -1.18 -14.13 -10.42
C GLU A 43 -0.45 -14.15 -9.06
N THR A 44 -0.08 -12.97 -8.55
CA THR A 44 0.61 -12.85 -7.27
C THR A 44 -0.29 -13.25 -6.09
N ALA A 45 -1.58 -12.87 -6.11
CA ALA A 45 -2.52 -13.31 -5.09
C ALA A 45 -2.73 -14.84 -5.13
N ALA A 46 -2.74 -15.46 -6.31
CA ALA A 46 -2.80 -16.92 -6.44
C ALA A 46 -1.57 -17.61 -5.81
N MET A 47 -0.36 -17.05 -6.02
CA MET A 47 0.87 -17.54 -5.37
C MET A 47 0.75 -17.52 -3.84
N PHE A 48 0.30 -16.41 -3.25
CA PHE A 48 0.11 -16.33 -1.79
C PHE A 48 -0.98 -17.26 -1.28
N ARG A 49 -2.07 -17.44 -2.04
CA ARG A 49 -3.14 -18.38 -1.71
C ARG A 49 -2.61 -19.81 -1.64
N GLU A 50 -1.81 -20.22 -2.62
CA GLU A 50 -1.24 -21.57 -2.68
C GLU A 50 -0.25 -21.83 -1.55
N GLN A 51 0.59 -20.83 -1.22
CA GLN A 51 1.65 -21.00 -0.23
C GLN A 51 1.18 -20.82 1.23
N TYR A 52 0.23 -19.90 1.46
CA TYR A 52 -0.09 -19.42 2.82
C TYR A 52 -1.60 -19.30 3.08
N GLY A 53 -2.45 -19.64 2.10
CA GLY A 53 -3.90 -19.60 2.22
C GLY A 53 -4.54 -18.26 1.85
N ASP A 54 -5.88 -18.25 1.85
CA ASP A 54 -6.68 -17.11 1.35
C ASP A 54 -6.43 -15.80 2.09
N GLU A 55 -6.24 -15.85 3.41
CA GLU A 55 -6.02 -14.66 4.24
C GLU A 55 -4.70 -13.96 3.87
N ALA A 56 -3.64 -14.71 3.53
CA ALA A 56 -2.38 -14.14 3.05
C ALA A 56 -2.51 -13.49 1.65
N ALA A 57 -3.26 -14.12 0.75
CA ALA A 57 -3.56 -13.54 -0.56
C ALA A 57 -4.35 -12.23 -0.43
N GLN A 58 -5.30 -12.18 0.51
CA GLN A 58 -6.05 -10.97 0.81
C GLN A 58 -5.15 -9.89 1.42
N GLU A 59 -4.20 -10.25 2.29
CA GLU A 59 -3.27 -9.26 2.87
C GLU A 59 -2.30 -8.67 1.84
N TYR A 60 -1.87 -9.45 0.83
CA TYR A 60 -1.14 -8.90 -0.32
C TYR A 60 -1.95 -7.80 -1.03
N VAL A 61 -3.23 -8.05 -1.30
CA VAL A 61 -4.14 -7.06 -1.91
C VAL A 61 -4.36 -5.87 -0.98
N ASN A 62 -4.51 -6.09 0.32
CA ASN A 62 -4.73 -5.04 1.30
C ASN A 62 -3.52 -4.10 1.39
N HIS A 63 -2.29 -4.63 1.34
CA HIS A 63 -1.08 -3.81 1.28
C HIS A 63 -1.10 -2.87 0.07
N LEU A 64 -1.37 -3.39 -1.13
CA LEU A 64 -1.51 -2.57 -2.35
C LEU A 64 -2.56 -1.45 -2.20
N VAL A 65 -3.68 -1.75 -1.54
CA VAL A 65 -4.76 -0.79 -1.30
C VAL A 65 -4.34 0.30 -0.31
N GLU A 66 -3.68 -0.06 0.78
CA GLU A 66 -3.15 0.88 1.77
C GLU A 66 -2.16 1.86 1.13
N ASP A 67 -1.28 1.31 0.30
CA ASP A 67 -0.31 2.07 -0.45
C ASP A 67 -0.91 3.03 -1.46
N LEU A 68 -1.88 2.54 -2.24
CA LEU A 68 -2.65 3.34 -3.17
C LEU A 68 -3.30 4.51 -2.43
N ARG A 69 -4.02 4.23 -1.33
CA ARG A 69 -4.69 5.26 -0.52
C ARG A 69 -3.71 6.27 0.04
N ALA A 70 -2.60 5.82 0.61
CA ALA A 70 -1.59 6.71 1.18
C ALA A 70 -0.98 7.62 0.10
N ARG A 71 -0.69 7.07 -1.09
CA ARG A 71 -0.11 7.82 -2.20
C ARG A 71 -1.08 8.86 -2.73
N PHE A 72 -2.32 8.48 -3.03
CA PHE A 72 -3.33 9.42 -3.52
C PHE A 72 -3.66 10.51 -2.50
N SER A 73 -3.84 10.15 -1.23
CA SER A 73 -4.14 11.12 -0.16
C SER A 73 -3.02 12.16 -0.03
N LYS A 74 -1.75 11.73 -0.12
CA LYS A 74 -0.60 12.65 -0.11
C LYS A 74 -0.67 13.65 -1.26
N TYR A 75 -0.95 13.19 -2.49
CA TYR A 75 -1.01 14.08 -3.64
C TYR A 75 -2.20 15.03 -3.57
N VAL A 76 -3.38 14.56 -3.15
CA VAL A 76 -4.56 15.42 -2.95
C VAL A 76 -4.23 16.54 -1.97
N ALA A 77 -3.71 16.20 -0.78
CA ALA A 77 -3.34 17.19 0.23
C ALA A 77 -2.30 18.20 -0.29
N GLN A 78 -1.28 17.72 -1.03
CA GLN A 78 -0.27 18.61 -1.63
C GLN A 78 -0.88 19.55 -2.67
N HIS A 79 -1.79 19.06 -3.52
CA HIS A 79 -2.45 19.88 -4.53
C HIS A 79 -3.39 20.92 -3.90
N GLU A 80 -4.12 20.54 -2.86
CA GLU A 80 -4.95 21.48 -2.08
C GLU A 80 -4.09 22.58 -1.46
N GLN A 81 -2.96 22.22 -0.84
CA GLN A 81 -2.02 23.19 -0.28
C GLN A 81 -1.46 24.14 -1.35
N ASN A 82 -0.99 23.60 -2.47
CA ASN A 82 -0.46 24.40 -3.58
C ASN A 82 -1.51 25.40 -4.10
N MET A 83 -2.76 24.96 -4.24
CA MET A 83 -3.86 25.81 -4.67
C MET A 83 -4.12 26.94 -3.65
N GLN A 84 -4.15 26.62 -2.36
CA GLN A 84 -4.32 27.63 -1.30
C GLN A 84 -3.20 28.65 -1.28
N ASP A 85 -1.95 28.21 -1.46
CA ASP A 85 -0.79 29.10 -1.49
C ASP A 85 -0.82 30.02 -2.72
N CYS A 86 -1.20 29.52 -3.90
CA CYS A 86 -1.42 30.35 -5.09
C CYS A 86 -2.52 31.39 -4.89
N ILE A 87 -3.66 31.00 -4.31
CA ILE A 87 -4.76 31.92 -4.00
C ILE A 87 -4.27 33.01 -3.03
N ARG A 88 -3.56 32.62 -1.95
CA ARG A 88 -3.02 33.57 -0.97
C ARG A 88 -2.04 34.56 -1.60
N TYR A 89 -1.22 34.13 -2.55
CA TYR A 89 -0.21 34.99 -3.17
C TYR A 89 -0.79 35.95 -4.22
N PHE A 90 -1.73 35.49 -5.05
CA PHE A 90 -2.23 36.26 -6.20
C PHE A 90 -3.62 36.89 -6.00
N ALA A 91 -4.42 36.41 -5.05
CA ALA A 91 -5.82 36.80 -4.86
C ALA A 91 -6.23 37.01 -3.39
N GLY A 92 -5.26 37.00 -2.47
CA GLY A 92 -5.43 37.19 -1.03
C GLY A 92 -4.82 38.50 -0.53
#